data_AF-A0A238UHE0-F1
#
_entry.id   AF-A0A238UHE0-F1
#
_cell.length_a   1.000
_cell.length_b   1.000
_cell.length_c   1.000
_cell.angle_alpha   90.00
_cell.angle_beta   90.00
_cell.angle_gamma   90.00
#
_symmetry.space_group_name_H-M   'P 1'
#
loop_
_entity.id
_entity.type
_entity.pdbx_description
1 polymer ?
#
loop_
_entity_poly.entity_id
_entity_poly.type
_entity_poly.pdbx_seq_one_letter_code
_entity_poly.pdbx_strand_id
1 'polypeptide(L)'
;MVKKLFHGFVFFAPFTSFFALSAWLRLPVIVNQFLFFITLSSVFTFKKIHKKWLLKEDIYLLTFFGLMWLSFLLGFKEKRSFNHSLAYTNAILFFFFLGKYVVKKFNISSFQIAKTIFFSFISVSVIIIVDFIGINFFEVSFRKVFSVADGKISNMDYYIRSGFRRVGGVAEEPGTMALFYNLYFGISLFYLTINRQKKHLKYLVLLFLISHFAMFSSAGIALAIFSGISIFIYEKIKRNKINKKQINIIFLLLSTIVIITLILLTFNLGGIRLHLSDFIDKILFNETGSYTSSGQRLYQWKRALTNFIHHPIFGYGPGYGVHEDHEGYLSVYFTVLSDLGIVAFIFFIGFQEAIFKKTLQMNRLIRPFILFSIITSFLHLCILSDFYHAPLWILLLFIQLVYLEQKEKKLW
;
A
#
# COMPACT_ATOMS: atom_id res chain seq x y z
N MET A 1 3.52 28.00 -5.10
CA MET A 1 3.46 27.39 -3.74
C MET A 1 2.73 26.05 -3.73
N VAL A 2 1.44 25.98 -4.12
CA VAL A 2 0.62 24.75 -4.06
C VAL A 2 1.26 23.52 -4.72
N LYS A 3 1.79 23.63 -5.95
CA LYS A 3 2.48 22.52 -6.63
C LYS A 3 3.61 21.94 -5.79
N LYS A 4 4.48 22.80 -5.23
CA LYS A 4 5.62 22.37 -4.39
C LYS A 4 5.12 21.62 -3.15
N LEU A 5 4.06 22.12 -2.53
CA LEU A 5 3.47 21.48 -1.35
C LEU A 5 2.81 20.14 -1.68
N PHE A 6 2.12 20.02 -2.82
CA PHE A 6 1.60 18.75 -3.30
C PHE A 6 2.71 17.73 -3.57
N HIS A 7 3.81 18.14 -4.19
CA HIS A 7 4.99 17.27 -4.35
C HIS A 7 5.63 16.92 -2.99
N GLY A 8 5.65 17.84 -2.03
CA GLY A 8 6.04 17.55 -0.65
C GLY A 8 5.15 16.48 -0.01
N PHE A 9 3.82 16.60 -0.16
CA PHE A 9 2.85 15.61 0.31
C PHE A 9 3.10 14.23 -0.31
N VAL A 10 3.25 14.15 -1.64
CA VAL A 10 3.52 12.90 -2.35
C VAL A 10 4.87 12.29 -1.92
N PHE A 11 5.88 13.12 -1.70
CA PHE A 11 7.20 12.67 -1.25
C PHE A 11 7.18 12.10 0.16
N PHE A 12 6.50 12.79 1.10
CA PHE A 12 6.41 12.40 2.50
C PHE A 12 5.24 11.45 2.82
N ALA A 13 4.42 11.08 1.85
CA ALA A 13 3.31 10.14 2.02
C ALA A 13 3.67 8.82 2.75
N PRO A 14 4.84 8.19 2.57
CA PRO A 14 5.20 6.98 3.32
C PRO A 14 5.75 7.26 4.74
N PHE A 15 6.02 8.52 5.10
CA PHE A 15 6.62 8.91 6.40
C PHE A 15 5.54 8.96 7.48
N THR A 16 5.01 7.80 7.83
CA THR A 16 3.86 7.68 8.71
C THR A 16 4.28 7.58 10.18
N SER A 17 5.50 7.07 10.46
CA SER A 17 6.10 7.08 11.80
C SER A 17 7.18 8.15 11.97
N PHE A 18 8.08 8.31 11.00
CA PHE A 18 9.16 9.30 11.11
C PHE A 18 8.58 10.72 11.10
N PHE A 19 9.01 11.55 12.05
CA PHE A 19 8.51 12.92 12.28
C PHE A 19 7.02 13.01 12.67
N ALA A 20 6.40 11.90 13.10
CA ALA A 20 5.04 11.95 13.61
C ALA A 20 4.99 12.64 14.99
N LEU A 21 4.07 13.60 15.13
CA LEU A 21 3.80 14.26 16.42
C LEU A 21 2.83 13.43 17.27
N SER A 22 1.91 12.70 16.61
CA SER A 22 1.00 11.76 17.24
C SER A 22 0.49 10.73 16.22
N ALA A 23 -0.30 9.76 16.67
CA ALA A 23 -0.83 8.68 15.82
C ALA A 23 -1.76 9.22 14.74
N TRP A 24 -2.31 10.41 14.96
CA TRP A 24 -3.22 11.13 14.06
C TRP A 24 -2.51 12.28 13.32
N LEU A 25 -1.47 12.88 13.91
CA LEU A 25 -0.70 13.99 13.34
C LEU A 25 0.64 13.51 12.78
N ARG A 26 0.55 12.68 11.75
CA ARG A 26 1.71 12.19 10.99
C ARG A 26 2.13 13.24 9.95
N LEU A 27 3.41 13.26 9.57
CA LEU A 27 3.95 14.23 8.62
C LEU A 27 3.09 14.38 7.33
N PRO A 28 2.68 13.30 6.62
CA PRO A 28 1.86 13.45 5.43
C PRO A 28 0.46 13.99 5.71
N VAL A 29 -0.12 13.77 6.89
CA VAL A 29 -1.38 14.40 7.29
C VAL A 29 -1.17 15.91 7.44
N ILE A 30 -0.13 16.32 8.15
CA ILE A 30 0.19 17.74 8.38
C ILE A 30 0.39 18.47 7.05
N VAL A 31 1.25 17.94 6.17
CA VAL A 31 1.51 18.53 4.85
C VAL A 31 0.23 18.62 4.01
N ASN A 32 -0.64 17.61 4.09
CA ASN A 32 -1.90 17.61 3.36
C ASN A 32 -2.93 18.60 3.92
N GLN A 33 -2.98 18.82 5.24
CA GLN A 33 -3.85 19.84 5.83
C GLN A 33 -3.40 21.25 5.41
N PHE A 34 -2.09 21.53 5.39
CA PHE A 34 -1.58 22.78 4.80
C PHE A 34 -1.95 22.89 3.31
N LEU A 35 -1.86 21.80 2.56
CA LEU A 35 -2.27 21.76 1.15
C LEU A 35 -3.75 22.11 1.00
N PHE A 36 -4.61 21.58 1.86
CA PHE A 36 -6.04 21.89 1.89
C PHE A 36 -6.27 23.39 2.09
N PHE A 37 -5.73 23.98 3.18
CA PHE A 37 -5.96 25.39 3.49
C PHE A 37 -5.44 26.33 2.38
N ILE A 38 -4.24 26.09 1.85
CA ILE A 38 -3.70 26.92 0.76
C ILE A 38 -4.53 26.75 -0.52
N THR A 39 -4.98 25.53 -0.81
CA THR A 39 -5.86 25.28 -1.96
C THR A 39 -7.19 26.00 -1.79
N LEU A 40 -7.79 25.95 -0.60
CA LEU A 40 -9.03 26.64 -0.26
C LEU A 40 -8.88 28.16 -0.42
N SER A 41 -7.84 28.76 0.15
CA SER A 41 -7.52 30.19 -0.03
C SER A 41 -7.39 30.54 -1.52
N SER A 42 -6.72 29.71 -2.31
CA SER A 42 -6.62 29.92 -3.76
C SER A 42 -7.95 29.79 -4.51
N VAL A 43 -8.95 29.09 -3.98
CA VAL A 43 -10.29 29.05 -4.59
C VAL A 43 -11.02 30.35 -4.33
N PHE A 44 -10.95 30.86 -3.10
CA PHE A 44 -11.58 32.11 -2.71
C PHE A 44 -10.97 33.33 -3.44
N THR A 45 -9.64 33.39 -3.55
CA THR A 45 -8.97 34.52 -4.21
C THR A 45 -9.26 34.59 -5.71
N PHE A 46 -9.25 33.45 -6.41
CA PHE A 46 -9.37 33.45 -7.87
C PHE A 46 -10.80 33.23 -8.40
N LYS A 47 -11.79 32.96 -7.53
CA LYS A 47 -13.21 32.67 -7.83
C LYS A 47 -13.46 31.65 -8.96
N LYS A 48 -12.45 30.87 -9.35
CA LYS A 48 -12.52 29.87 -10.43
C LYS A 48 -12.55 28.47 -9.85
N ILE A 49 -13.76 27.94 -9.69
CA ILE A 49 -13.98 26.54 -9.32
C ILE A 49 -13.96 25.69 -10.60
N HIS A 50 -12.99 24.79 -10.70
CA HIS A 50 -12.99 23.78 -11.77
C HIS A 50 -14.10 22.76 -11.45
N LYS A 51 -15.09 22.63 -12.33
CA LYS A 51 -16.26 21.76 -12.13
C LYS A 51 -16.08 20.35 -12.71
N LYS A 52 -15.16 20.15 -13.66
CA LYS A 52 -14.96 18.87 -14.38
C LYS A 52 -13.63 18.20 -14.01
N TRP A 53 -13.55 17.68 -12.80
CA TRP A 53 -12.39 16.92 -12.30
C TRP A 53 -12.75 15.53 -11.78
N LEU A 54 -14.04 15.23 -11.60
CA LEU A 54 -14.53 13.90 -11.25
C LEU A 54 -14.63 12.99 -12.48
N LEU A 55 -14.41 11.70 -12.27
CA LEU A 55 -14.55 10.63 -13.26
C LEU A 55 -15.76 9.75 -12.91
N LYS A 56 -16.26 9.01 -13.90
CA LYS A 56 -17.46 8.17 -13.73
C LYS A 56 -17.32 7.18 -12.59
N GLU A 57 -16.16 6.54 -12.46
CA GLU A 57 -15.94 5.56 -11.40
C GLU A 57 -15.84 6.17 -9.99
N ASP A 58 -15.64 7.49 -9.87
CA ASP A 58 -15.60 8.12 -8.55
C ASP A 58 -16.96 8.03 -7.85
N ILE A 59 -18.05 7.81 -8.61
CA ILE A 59 -19.38 7.60 -8.01
C ILE A 59 -19.39 6.38 -7.10
N TYR A 60 -18.63 5.33 -7.44
CA TYR A 60 -18.52 4.15 -6.57
C TYR A 60 -17.91 4.52 -5.22
N LEU A 61 -16.84 5.34 -5.23
CA LEU A 61 -16.17 5.78 -4.01
C LEU A 61 -17.01 6.79 -3.21
N LEU A 62 -17.74 7.69 -3.88
CA LEU A 62 -18.65 8.63 -3.23
C LEU A 62 -19.84 7.92 -2.57
N THR A 63 -20.42 6.93 -3.25
CA THR A 63 -21.49 6.11 -2.68
C THR A 63 -20.98 5.28 -1.52
N PHE A 64 -19.80 4.65 -1.65
CA PHE A 64 -19.12 4.00 -0.54
C PHE A 64 -18.95 4.93 0.67
N PHE A 65 -18.49 6.17 0.42
CA PHE A 65 -18.30 7.16 1.47
C PHE A 65 -19.61 7.58 2.16
N GLY A 66 -20.70 7.75 1.40
CA GLY A 66 -22.03 8.01 1.95
C GLY A 66 -22.54 6.84 2.79
N LEU A 67 -22.37 5.60 2.31
CA LEU A 67 -22.74 4.39 3.04
C LEU A 67 -21.92 4.19 4.32
N MET A 68 -20.65 4.60 4.33
CA MET A 68 -19.81 4.57 5.54
C MET A 68 -20.37 5.49 6.62
N TRP A 69 -20.77 6.72 6.27
CA TRP A 69 -21.43 7.62 7.21
C TRP A 69 -22.81 7.14 7.63
N LEU A 70 -23.58 6.54 6.71
CA LEU A 70 -24.86 5.92 7.05
C LEU A 70 -24.67 4.76 8.04
N SER A 71 -23.67 3.91 7.84
CA SER A 71 -23.28 2.83 8.76
C SER A 71 -22.90 3.38 10.14
N PHE A 72 -22.15 4.50 10.21
CA PHE A 72 -21.91 5.19 11.48
C PHE A 72 -23.21 5.66 12.15
N LEU A 73 -24.13 6.26 11.39
CA LEU A 73 -25.40 6.78 11.90
C LEU A 73 -26.41 5.69 12.29
N LEU A 74 -26.24 4.46 11.81
CA LEU A 74 -27.10 3.32 12.12
C LEU A 74 -26.45 2.32 13.08
N GLY A 75 -25.12 2.37 13.24
CA GLY A 75 -24.32 1.45 14.03
C GLY A 75 -24.11 1.87 15.49
N PHE A 76 -23.01 1.41 16.08
CA PHE A 76 -22.73 1.51 17.52
C PHE A 76 -22.42 2.94 18.06
N LYS A 77 -22.20 3.93 17.18
CA LYS A 77 -22.15 5.38 17.49
C LYS A 77 -21.17 5.83 18.59
N GLU A 78 -20.17 5.05 18.93
CA GLU A 78 -19.19 5.47 19.94
C GLU A 78 -18.16 6.46 19.39
N LYS A 79 -17.43 7.10 20.32
CA LYS A 79 -16.27 7.96 20.03
C LYS A 79 -15.25 7.27 19.10
N ARG A 80 -15.00 5.97 19.33
CA ARG A 80 -14.09 5.18 18.47
C ARG A 80 -14.66 5.08 17.05
N SER A 81 -15.97 4.87 16.91
CA SER A 81 -16.61 4.82 15.60
C SER A 81 -16.46 6.12 14.83
N PHE A 82 -16.73 7.24 15.50
CA PHE A 82 -16.56 8.56 14.91
C PHE A 82 -15.13 8.82 14.45
N ASN A 83 -14.12 8.44 15.25
CA ASN A 83 -12.71 8.57 14.86
C ASN A 83 -12.38 7.75 13.60
N HIS A 84 -12.92 6.54 13.46
CA HIS A 84 -12.75 5.73 12.25
C HIS A 84 -13.46 6.35 11.04
N SER A 85 -14.66 6.92 11.22
CA SER A 85 -15.35 7.68 10.16
C SER A 85 -14.53 8.89 9.70
N LEU A 86 -13.88 9.59 10.63
CA LEU A 86 -12.95 10.68 10.31
C LEU A 86 -11.70 10.18 9.58
N ALA A 87 -11.18 8.99 9.93
CA ALA A 87 -10.06 8.39 9.20
C ALA A 87 -10.44 8.08 7.74
N TYR A 88 -11.62 7.51 7.49
CA TYR A 88 -12.16 7.32 6.13
C TYR A 88 -12.33 8.66 5.41
N THR A 89 -12.84 9.67 6.09
CA THR A 89 -13.01 11.02 5.54
C THR A 89 -11.68 11.64 5.14
N ASN A 90 -10.66 11.54 5.99
CA ASN A 90 -9.31 12.02 5.68
C ASN A 90 -8.72 11.28 4.46
N ALA A 91 -8.84 9.97 4.43
CA ALA A 91 -8.38 9.14 3.33
C ALA A 91 -9.05 9.49 1.98
N ILE A 92 -10.37 9.51 1.95
CA ILE A 92 -11.15 9.68 0.72
C ILE A 92 -11.19 11.13 0.28
N LEU A 93 -11.58 12.05 1.16
CA LEU A 93 -11.73 13.46 0.78
C LEU A 93 -10.38 14.17 0.67
N PHE A 94 -9.52 14.01 1.66
CA PHE A 94 -8.30 14.81 1.74
C PHE A 94 -7.11 14.18 1.01
N PHE A 95 -6.94 12.86 0.97
CA PHE A 95 -5.86 12.28 0.15
C PHE A 95 -6.27 12.11 -1.31
N PHE A 96 -7.43 11.50 -1.58
CA PHE A 96 -7.84 11.22 -2.95
C PHE A 96 -8.48 12.41 -3.67
N PHE A 97 -9.63 12.92 -3.19
CA PHE A 97 -10.38 13.95 -3.91
C PHE A 97 -9.68 15.32 -3.94
N LEU A 98 -9.13 15.79 -2.82
CA LEU A 98 -8.33 17.02 -2.78
C LEU A 98 -7.10 16.89 -3.68
N GLY A 99 -6.38 15.77 -3.62
CA GLY A 99 -5.26 15.50 -4.52
C GLY A 99 -5.67 15.61 -5.98
N LYS A 100 -6.81 15.02 -6.36
CA LYS A 100 -7.32 15.02 -7.73
C LYS A 100 -7.69 16.42 -8.20
N TYR A 101 -8.34 17.19 -7.31
CA TYR A 101 -8.66 18.58 -7.57
C TYR A 101 -7.40 19.43 -7.78
N VAL A 102 -6.39 19.27 -6.92
CA VAL A 102 -5.10 19.99 -7.03
C VAL A 102 -4.39 19.64 -8.34
N VAL A 103 -4.30 18.36 -8.68
CA VAL A 103 -3.70 17.88 -9.92
C VAL A 103 -4.36 18.53 -11.14
N LYS A 104 -5.70 18.53 -11.18
CA LYS A 104 -6.45 19.12 -12.30
C LYS A 104 -6.34 20.65 -12.34
N LYS A 105 -6.51 21.34 -11.21
CA LYS A 105 -6.48 22.81 -11.13
C LYS A 105 -5.12 23.36 -11.52
N PHE A 106 -4.05 22.68 -11.12
CA PHE A 106 -2.68 23.15 -11.34
C PHE A 106 -1.98 22.45 -12.51
N ASN A 107 -2.66 21.59 -13.28
CA ASN A 107 -2.08 20.84 -14.40
C ASN A 107 -0.76 20.14 -14.00
N ILE A 108 -0.82 19.34 -12.93
CA ILE A 108 0.30 18.49 -12.51
C ILE A 108 0.24 17.20 -13.32
N SER A 109 1.31 16.83 -14.01
CA SER A 109 1.30 15.65 -14.87
C SER A 109 1.63 14.36 -14.12
N SER A 110 1.23 13.21 -14.68
CA SER A 110 1.61 11.91 -14.09
C SER A 110 3.12 11.74 -14.04
N PHE A 111 3.86 12.21 -15.05
CA PHE A 111 5.33 12.19 -15.05
C PHE A 111 5.93 12.93 -13.85
N GLN A 112 5.38 14.09 -13.47
CA GLN A 112 5.85 14.85 -12.31
C GLN A 112 5.59 14.11 -11.00
N ILE A 113 4.43 13.48 -10.85
CA ILE A 113 4.10 12.66 -9.66
C ILE A 113 5.04 11.45 -9.59
N ALA A 114 5.23 10.75 -10.71
CA ALA A 114 6.10 9.58 -10.79
C ALA A 114 7.56 9.92 -10.47
N LYS A 115 8.05 11.10 -10.92
CA LYS A 115 9.37 11.63 -10.56
C LYS A 115 9.49 11.84 -9.04
N THR A 116 8.48 12.44 -8.41
CA THR A 116 8.47 12.63 -6.95
C THR A 116 8.48 11.30 -6.20
N ILE A 117 7.66 10.34 -6.64
CA ILE A 117 7.59 9.00 -6.05
C ILE A 117 8.93 8.26 -6.21
N PHE A 118 9.59 8.39 -7.37
CA PHE A 118 10.92 7.82 -7.59
C PHE A 118 11.97 8.35 -6.61
N PHE A 119 12.02 9.67 -6.39
CA PHE A 119 12.95 10.23 -5.40
C PHE A 119 12.59 9.84 -3.97
N SER A 120 11.30 9.81 -3.63
CA SER A 120 10.85 9.31 -2.33
C SER A 120 11.25 7.85 -2.11
N PHE A 121 11.08 7.00 -3.14
CA PHE A 121 11.50 5.60 -3.10
C PHE A 121 13.00 5.46 -2.84
N ILE A 122 13.85 6.24 -3.51
CA ILE A 122 15.30 6.23 -3.27
C ILE A 122 15.60 6.68 -1.84
N SER A 123 15.04 7.79 -1.39
CA SER A 123 15.28 8.31 -0.03
C SER A 123 14.87 7.31 1.04
N VAL A 124 13.69 6.69 0.89
CA VAL A 124 13.20 5.65 1.79
C VAL A 124 14.09 4.41 1.77
N SER A 125 14.56 3.99 0.59
CA SER A 125 15.49 2.85 0.46
C SER A 125 16.79 3.13 1.22
N VAL A 126 17.36 4.33 1.07
CA VAL A 126 18.58 4.73 1.80
C VAL A 126 18.32 4.72 3.30
N ILE A 127 17.21 5.27 3.77
CA ILE A 127 16.85 5.25 5.20
C ILE A 127 16.75 3.81 5.73
N ILE A 128 16.06 2.91 5.00
CA ILE A 128 15.91 1.50 5.39
C ILE A 128 17.28 0.82 5.50
N ILE A 129 18.13 0.98 4.49
CA ILE A 129 19.44 0.33 4.45
C ILE A 129 20.36 0.86 5.55
N VAL A 130 20.40 2.19 5.73
CA VAL A 130 21.25 2.83 6.74
C VAL A 130 20.76 2.50 8.14
N ASP A 131 19.46 2.53 8.41
CA ASP A 131 18.91 2.15 9.73
C ASP A 131 19.19 0.67 10.02
N PHE A 132 19.07 -0.22 9.02
CA PHE A 132 19.40 -1.64 9.18
C PHE A 132 20.88 -1.87 9.49
N ILE A 133 21.78 -1.21 8.76
CA ILE A 133 23.22 -1.31 9.02
C ILE A 133 23.54 -0.72 10.40
N GLY A 134 22.99 0.46 10.70
CA GLY A 134 23.19 1.16 11.97
C GLY A 134 22.82 0.29 13.17
N ILE A 135 21.63 -0.30 13.16
CA ILE A 135 21.12 -1.02 14.34
C ILE A 135 21.73 -2.41 14.53
N ASN A 136 22.20 -3.04 13.45
CA ASN A 136 22.77 -4.39 13.49
C ASN A 136 24.29 -4.40 13.68
N PHE A 137 25.01 -3.37 13.24
CA PHE A 137 26.48 -3.35 13.29
C PHE A 137 27.07 -2.23 14.15
N PHE A 138 26.31 -1.15 14.40
CA PHE A 138 26.81 0.04 15.12
C PHE A 138 25.96 0.44 16.32
N GLU A 139 24.90 -0.29 16.63
CA GLU A 139 23.90 0.01 17.66
C GLU A 139 23.22 1.40 17.53
N VAL A 140 23.31 2.02 16.35
CA VAL A 140 22.65 3.30 16.05
C VAL A 140 21.26 3.07 15.48
N SER A 141 20.25 3.72 16.06
CA SER A 141 18.86 3.62 15.62
C SER A 141 18.34 4.96 15.11
N PHE A 142 18.01 5.05 13.82
CA PHE A 142 17.35 6.25 13.27
C PHE A 142 15.93 6.38 13.81
N ARG A 143 15.25 5.27 14.07
CA ARG A 143 13.91 5.29 14.66
C ARG A 143 13.90 5.97 16.03
N LYS A 144 14.86 5.67 16.92
CA LYS A 144 14.97 6.35 18.22
C LYS A 144 15.17 7.86 18.11
N VAL A 145 15.79 8.32 17.02
CA VAL A 145 16.04 9.76 16.77
C VAL A 145 14.81 10.45 16.18
N PHE A 146 14.13 9.82 15.22
CA PHE A 146 13.10 10.47 14.40
C PHE A 146 11.65 10.08 14.73
N SER A 147 11.42 9.07 15.56
CA SER A 147 10.10 8.68 16.05
C SER A 147 9.95 9.11 17.51
N VAL A 148 9.42 10.32 17.73
CA VAL A 148 9.34 10.96 19.06
C VAL A 148 8.21 10.38 19.94
N ALA A 149 7.26 9.66 19.36
CA ALA A 149 6.03 9.36 20.08
C ALA A 149 6.07 8.05 20.89
N ASP A 150 6.47 8.17 22.17
CA ASP A 150 6.17 7.32 23.33
C ASP A 150 6.33 5.79 23.21
N GLY A 151 6.98 5.27 22.17
CA GLY A 151 6.99 3.82 21.88
C GLY A 151 5.60 3.23 21.58
N LYS A 152 4.51 4.03 21.65
CA LYS A 152 3.11 3.62 21.47
C LYS A 152 2.62 3.72 20.03
N ILE A 153 3.31 4.48 19.18
CA ILE A 153 2.86 4.78 17.80
C ILE A 153 3.62 3.92 16.78
N SER A 154 4.81 3.48 17.15
CA SER A 154 5.61 2.50 16.43
C SER A 154 5.45 1.17 17.16
N ASN A 155 4.69 0.23 16.60
CA ASN A 155 4.62 -1.14 17.11
C ASN A 155 5.96 -1.92 16.99
N MET A 156 7.04 -1.26 16.60
CA MET A 156 8.38 -1.83 16.58
C MET A 156 9.26 -1.23 17.67
N ASP A 157 9.52 -2.03 18.69
CA ASP A 157 10.90 -2.30 19.06
C ASP A 157 11.51 -3.23 18.00
N TYR A 158 12.81 -3.11 17.75
CA TYR A 158 13.52 -3.90 16.74
C TYR A 158 13.51 -5.40 17.09
N TYR A 159 12.45 -6.14 16.72
CA TYR A 159 12.38 -7.57 16.96
C TYR A 159 13.47 -8.30 16.17
N ILE A 160 14.19 -9.17 16.86
CA ILE A 160 15.26 -10.01 16.28
C ILE A 160 14.61 -11.15 15.52
N ARG A 161 14.97 -11.32 14.24
CA ARG A 161 14.63 -12.49 13.44
C ARG A 161 15.87 -12.95 12.68
N SER A 162 16.18 -14.23 12.77
CA SER A 162 17.36 -14.81 12.12
C SER A 162 18.68 -14.12 12.50
N GLY A 163 18.81 -13.72 13.78
CA GLY A 163 20.01 -13.03 14.29
C GLY A 163 20.13 -11.56 13.92
N PHE A 164 19.23 -11.00 13.09
CA PHE A 164 19.21 -9.59 12.74
C PHE A 164 17.99 -8.86 13.29
N ARG A 165 18.19 -7.62 13.72
CA ARG A 165 17.16 -6.65 14.07
C ARG A 165 16.50 -6.13 12.79
N ARG A 166 15.21 -6.43 12.63
CA ARG A 166 14.39 -5.98 11.50
C ARG A 166 14.09 -4.48 11.60
N VAL A 167 14.07 -3.77 10.48
CA VAL A 167 13.70 -2.34 10.45
C VAL A 167 12.32 -2.11 9.82
N GLY A 168 11.58 -1.12 10.34
CA GLY A 168 10.27 -0.69 9.80
C GLY A 168 10.34 0.45 8.79
N GLY A 169 11.53 0.92 8.44
CA GLY A 169 11.70 2.08 7.57
C GLY A 169 11.05 3.32 8.17
N VAL A 170 10.36 4.10 7.34
CA VAL A 170 9.70 5.36 7.75
C VAL A 170 8.23 5.19 8.19
N ALA A 171 7.71 3.95 8.16
CA ALA A 171 6.33 3.61 8.56
C ALA A 171 6.23 3.02 9.98
N GLU A 172 5.02 2.81 10.49
CA GLU A 172 4.77 2.31 11.85
C GLU A 172 5.26 0.87 12.03
N GLU A 173 5.03 0.04 11.02
CA GLU A 173 5.45 -1.35 10.99
C GLU A 173 5.97 -1.80 9.61
N PRO A 174 6.74 -2.90 9.55
CA PRO A 174 7.32 -3.39 8.29
C PRO A 174 6.29 -3.95 7.30
N GLY A 175 5.11 -4.35 7.78
CA GLY A 175 3.99 -4.75 6.92
C GLY A 175 3.50 -3.57 6.09
N THR A 176 3.15 -2.47 6.77
CA THR A 176 2.77 -1.19 6.17
C THR A 176 3.87 -0.63 5.26
N MET A 177 5.13 -0.65 5.71
CA MET A 177 6.26 -0.19 4.89
C MET A 177 6.41 -1.02 3.61
N ALA A 178 6.27 -2.35 3.69
CA ALA A 178 6.34 -3.22 2.51
C ALA A 178 5.22 -2.94 1.50
N LEU A 179 4.00 -2.65 1.97
CA LEU A 179 2.91 -2.17 1.10
C LEU A 179 3.33 -0.89 0.36
N PHE A 180 3.79 0.14 1.08
CA PHE A 180 4.21 1.41 0.46
C PHE A 180 5.36 1.23 -0.51
N TYR A 181 6.30 0.37 -0.15
CA TYR A 181 7.49 0.14 -0.94
C TYR A 181 7.18 -0.62 -2.24
N ASN A 182 6.27 -1.60 -2.21
CA ASN A 182 5.75 -2.28 -3.41
C ASN A 182 4.97 -1.32 -4.33
N LEU A 183 4.13 -0.47 -3.75
CA LEU A 183 3.42 0.59 -4.48
C LEU A 183 4.40 1.49 -5.25
N TYR A 184 5.39 2.02 -4.54
CA TYR A 184 6.34 3.00 -5.06
C TYR A 184 7.33 2.37 -6.05
N PHE A 185 7.67 1.10 -5.89
CA PHE A 185 8.54 0.37 -6.81
C PHE A 185 7.94 0.31 -8.23
N GLY A 186 6.67 -0.10 -8.37
CA GLY A 186 6.02 -0.14 -9.67
C GLY A 186 5.95 1.24 -10.34
N ILE A 187 5.61 2.30 -9.59
CA ILE A 187 5.60 3.67 -10.13
C ILE A 187 7.01 4.17 -10.49
N SER A 188 8.03 3.75 -9.74
CA SER A 188 9.43 4.08 -10.02
C SER A 188 9.95 3.40 -11.30
N LEU A 189 9.54 2.15 -11.55
CA LEU A 189 9.81 1.46 -12.82
C LEU A 189 9.10 2.15 -13.99
N PHE A 190 7.85 2.59 -13.78
CA PHE A 190 7.12 3.41 -14.74
C PHE A 190 7.90 4.68 -15.11
N TYR A 191 8.37 5.43 -14.11
CA TYR A 191 9.13 6.68 -14.31
C TYR A 191 10.39 6.45 -15.15
N LEU A 192 11.23 5.49 -14.75
CA LEU A 192 12.47 5.20 -15.48
C LEU A 192 12.22 4.74 -16.92
N THR A 193 11.12 4.03 -17.16
CA THR A 193 10.78 3.54 -18.50
C THR A 193 10.35 4.68 -19.42
N ILE A 194 9.48 5.58 -18.95
CA ILE A 194 9.07 6.76 -19.72
C ILE A 194 10.25 7.71 -19.93
N ASN A 195 11.08 7.91 -18.90
CA ASN A 195 12.27 8.76 -18.98
C ASN A 195 13.43 8.13 -19.80
N ARG A 196 13.21 6.99 -20.45
CA ARG A 196 14.18 6.23 -21.27
C ARG A 196 15.48 5.88 -20.53
N GLN A 197 15.44 5.82 -19.19
CA GLN A 197 16.57 5.57 -18.30
C GLN A 197 16.72 4.08 -17.96
N LYS A 198 16.56 3.20 -18.96
CA LYS A 198 16.53 1.74 -18.76
C LYS A 198 17.78 1.17 -18.06
N LYS A 199 18.95 1.80 -18.24
CA LYS A 199 20.20 1.40 -17.57
C LYS A 199 20.12 1.44 -16.04
N HIS A 200 19.22 2.26 -15.49
CA HIS A 200 19.04 2.41 -14.05
C HIS A 200 18.06 1.41 -13.43
N LEU A 201 17.32 0.64 -14.24
CA LEU A 201 16.33 -0.33 -13.75
C LEU A 201 16.98 -1.40 -12.86
N LYS A 202 18.16 -1.90 -13.23
CA LYS A 202 18.87 -2.92 -12.44
C LYS A 202 19.23 -2.44 -11.03
N TYR A 203 19.61 -1.17 -10.89
CA TYR A 203 19.93 -0.58 -9.59
C TYR A 203 18.68 -0.37 -8.75
N LEU A 204 17.56 0.01 -9.38
CA LEU A 204 16.27 0.12 -8.69
C LEU A 204 15.80 -1.24 -8.16
N VAL A 205 15.92 -2.31 -8.95
CA VAL A 205 15.62 -3.69 -8.51
C VAL A 205 16.55 -4.12 -7.38
N LEU A 206 17.84 -3.81 -7.45
CA LEU A 206 18.79 -4.13 -6.39
C LEU A 206 18.43 -3.42 -5.08
N LEU A 207 18.14 -2.12 -5.13
CA LEU A 207 17.66 -1.34 -3.96
C LEU A 207 16.38 -1.95 -3.39
N PHE A 208 15.47 -2.37 -4.27
CA PHE A 208 14.22 -2.99 -3.87
C PHE A 208 14.45 -4.29 -3.08
N LEU A 209 15.35 -5.16 -3.57
CA LEU A 209 15.68 -6.43 -2.93
C LEU A 209 16.40 -6.25 -1.60
N ILE A 210 17.40 -5.37 -1.55
CA ILE A 210 18.17 -5.09 -0.32
C ILE A 210 17.24 -4.50 0.77
N SER A 211 16.36 -3.57 0.39
CA SER A 211 15.43 -2.96 1.36
C SER A 211 14.40 -3.97 1.87
N HIS A 212 13.90 -4.87 1.02
CA HIS A 212 13.01 -5.95 1.46
C HIS A 212 13.70 -6.94 2.38
N PHE A 213 14.96 -7.25 2.13
CA PHE A 213 15.80 -8.05 3.02
C PHE A 213 15.93 -7.37 4.38
N ALA A 214 16.33 -6.09 4.42
CA ALA A 214 16.46 -5.30 5.66
C ALA A 214 15.14 -5.25 6.48
N MET A 215 14.00 -5.18 5.79
CA MET A 215 12.68 -5.16 6.41
C MET A 215 12.18 -6.55 6.83
N PHE A 216 12.81 -7.67 6.43
CA PHE A 216 12.36 -9.05 6.68
C PHE A 216 10.83 -9.24 6.50
N SER A 217 10.24 -8.58 5.48
CA SER A 217 8.79 -8.63 5.23
C SER A 217 8.46 -9.76 4.25
N SER A 218 8.05 -10.90 4.79
CA SER A 218 7.69 -12.08 3.99
C SER A 218 6.51 -11.81 3.04
N ALA A 219 5.48 -11.12 3.54
CA ALA A 219 4.33 -10.69 2.73
C ALA A 219 4.75 -9.75 1.59
N GLY A 220 5.64 -8.79 1.86
CA GLY A 220 6.14 -7.86 0.84
C GLY A 220 6.76 -8.57 -0.36
N ILE A 221 7.64 -9.53 -0.10
CA ILE A 221 8.34 -10.32 -1.12
C ILE A 221 7.38 -11.29 -1.82
N ALA A 222 6.59 -12.06 -1.06
CA ALA A 222 5.68 -13.06 -1.60
C ALA A 222 4.65 -12.45 -2.56
N LEU A 223 4.04 -11.32 -2.16
CA LEU A 223 3.06 -10.62 -2.97
C LEU A 223 3.69 -9.96 -4.21
N ALA A 224 4.93 -9.47 -4.11
CA ALA A 224 5.67 -8.98 -5.27
C ALA A 224 5.95 -10.08 -6.30
N ILE A 225 6.37 -11.27 -5.85
CA ILE A 225 6.60 -12.44 -6.72
C ILE A 225 5.28 -12.88 -7.36
N PHE A 226 4.22 -13.04 -6.56
CA PHE A 226 2.90 -13.41 -7.05
C PHE A 226 2.42 -12.43 -8.13
N SER A 227 2.52 -11.13 -7.89
CA SER A 227 2.16 -10.10 -8.87
C SER A 227 2.97 -10.20 -10.16
N GLY A 228 4.29 -10.40 -10.06
CA GLY A 228 5.16 -10.60 -11.22
C GLY A 228 4.73 -11.80 -12.07
N ILE A 229 4.41 -12.93 -11.42
CA ILE A 229 3.90 -14.14 -12.08
C ILE A 229 2.54 -13.88 -12.73
N SER A 230 1.58 -13.27 -12.02
CA SER A 230 0.24 -12.96 -12.56
C SER A 230 0.33 -12.05 -13.79
N ILE A 231 1.19 -11.02 -13.76
CA ILE A 231 1.40 -10.10 -14.88
C ILE A 231 2.04 -10.82 -16.07
N PHE A 232 3.04 -11.66 -15.80
CA PHE A 232 3.68 -12.46 -16.85
C PHE A 232 2.66 -13.37 -17.55
N ILE A 233 1.85 -14.10 -16.77
CA ILE A 233 0.79 -14.98 -17.29
C ILE A 233 -0.21 -14.17 -18.11
N TYR A 234 -0.72 -13.06 -17.57
CA TYR A 234 -1.67 -12.18 -18.27
C TYR A 234 -1.12 -11.67 -19.61
N GLU A 235 0.10 -11.13 -19.61
CA GLU A 235 0.74 -10.62 -20.84
C GLU A 235 0.99 -11.71 -21.89
N LYS A 236 1.13 -12.96 -21.45
CA LYS A 236 1.34 -14.11 -22.35
C LYS A 236 0.05 -14.66 -22.91
N ILE A 237 -0.99 -14.82 -22.09
CA ILE A 237 -2.34 -15.19 -22.53
C ILE A 237 -2.81 -14.17 -23.58
N LYS A 238 -2.70 -12.88 -23.30
CA LYS A 238 -3.10 -11.81 -24.23
C LYS A 238 -2.37 -11.84 -25.59
N ARG A 239 -1.20 -12.48 -25.67
CA ARG A 239 -0.40 -12.56 -26.91
C ARG A 239 -0.65 -13.84 -27.71
N ASN A 240 -1.43 -14.81 -27.22
CA ASN A 240 -1.60 -16.15 -27.82
C ASN A 240 -0.27 -16.81 -28.23
N LYS A 241 0.84 -16.45 -27.57
CA LYS A 241 2.20 -16.91 -27.89
C LYS A 241 2.87 -17.38 -26.61
N ILE A 242 2.38 -18.49 -26.07
CA ILE A 242 3.07 -19.21 -25.02
C ILE A 242 3.99 -20.21 -25.70
N ASN A 243 5.28 -19.87 -25.81
CA ASN A 243 6.27 -20.81 -26.31
C ASN A 243 6.53 -21.87 -25.21
N LYS A 244 6.47 -23.17 -25.55
CA LYS A 244 6.81 -24.28 -24.64
C LYS A 244 8.14 -24.06 -23.92
N LYS A 245 9.16 -23.50 -24.60
CA LYS A 245 10.46 -23.16 -23.97
C LYS A 245 10.33 -22.20 -22.79
N GLN A 246 9.40 -21.25 -22.84
CA GLN A 246 9.22 -20.23 -21.80
C GLN A 246 8.44 -20.77 -20.60
N ILE A 247 7.45 -21.63 -20.84
CA ILE A 247 6.82 -22.42 -19.76
C ILE A 247 7.88 -23.28 -19.09
N ASN A 248 8.71 -23.96 -19.87
CA ASN A 248 9.78 -24.80 -19.34
C ASN A 248 10.81 -23.99 -18.56
N ILE A 249 11.15 -22.75 -18.95
CA ILE A 249 12.04 -21.88 -18.16
C ILE A 249 11.38 -21.46 -16.84
N ILE A 250 10.10 -21.11 -16.84
CA ILE A 250 9.39 -20.75 -15.59
C ILE A 250 9.23 -21.95 -14.69
N PHE A 251 8.84 -23.09 -15.27
CA PHE A 251 8.74 -24.35 -14.57
C PHE A 251 10.11 -24.78 -14.03
N LEU A 252 11.18 -24.60 -14.80
CA LEU A 252 12.55 -24.85 -14.37
C LEU A 252 12.98 -23.88 -13.27
N LEU A 253 12.66 -22.59 -13.36
CA LEU A 253 12.99 -21.61 -12.31
C LEU A 253 12.20 -21.90 -11.03
N LEU A 254 10.92 -22.21 -11.13
CA LEU A 254 10.08 -22.61 -10.01
C LEU A 254 10.55 -23.94 -9.42
N SER A 255 10.83 -24.95 -10.24
CA SER A 255 11.34 -26.24 -9.77
C SER A 255 12.74 -26.09 -9.17
N THR A 256 13.60 -25.25 -9.72
CA THR A 256 14.93 -24.95 -9.15
C THR A 256 14.79 -24.22 -7.83
N ILE A 257 13.88 -23.23 -7.72
CA ILE A 257 13.59 -22.57 -6.44
C ILE A 257 13.06 -23.59 -5.44
N VAL A 258 12.12 -24.46 -5.83
CA VAL A 258 11.56 -25.51 -4.97
C VAL A 258 12.63 -26.53 -4.55
N ILE A 259 13.50 -26.97 -5.47
CA ILE A 259 14.59 -27.90 -5.19
C ILE A 259 15.63 -27.26 -4.28
N ILE A 260 16.03 -26.00 -4.53
CA ILE A 260 16.94 -25.26 -3.64
C ILE A 260 16.30 -25.10 -2.26
N THR A 261 15.02 -24.74 -2.20
CA THR A 261 14.26 -24.64 -0.94
C THR A 261 14.23 -25.98 -0.22
N LEU A 262 13.94 -27.08 -0.93
CA LEU A 262 13.96 -28.44 -0.39
C LEU A 262 15.36 -28.81 0.12
N ILE A 263 16.41 -28.66 -0.68
CA ILE A 263 17.80 -28.95 -0.28
C ILE A 263 18.19 -28.13 0.97
N LEU A 264 17.88 -26.83 0.99
CA LEU A 264 18.15 -25.97 2.14
C LEU A 264 17.37 -26.42 3.40
N LEU A 265 16.15 -26.94 3.23
CA LEU A 265 15.35 -27.52 4.31
C LEU A 265 15.89 -28.88 4.78
N THR A 266 16.30 -29.76 3.87
CA THR A 266 16.74 -31.13 4.20
C THR A 266 18.12 -31.16 4.85
N PHE A 267 19.07 -30.35 4.36
CA PHE A 267 20.46 -30.40 4.80
C PHE A 267 20.79 -29.47 5.98
N ASN A 268 19.83 -28.64 6.43
CA ASN A 268 19.96 -27.72 7.57
C ASN A 268 21.31 -26.98 7.65
N LEU A 269 21.85 -26.58 6.50
CA LEU A 269 23.12 -25.88 6.43
C LEU A 269 23.00 -24.56 7.21
N GLY A 270 23.78 -24.40 8.28
CA GLY A 270 23.83 -23.17 9.07
C GLY A 270 22.52 -22.74 9.74
N GLY A 271 21.61 -23.66 10.08
CA GLY A 271 20.33 -23.32 10.73
C GLY A 271 19.27 -22.71 9.80
N ILE A 272 19.54 -22.69 8.49
CA ILE A 272 18.66 -22.14 7.44
C ILE A 272 17.27 -22.78 7.46
N ARG A 273 17.14 -24.05 7.87
CA ARG A 273 15.85 -24.77 7.94
C ARG A 273 14.83 -24.05 8.83
N LEU A 274 15.26 -23.53 9.99
CA LEU A 274 14.38 -22.80 10.92
C LEU A 274 13.88 -21.48 10.29
N HIS A 275 14.76 -20.76 9.59
CA HIS A 275 14.39 -19.48 8.97
C HIS A 275 13.49 -19.65 7.73
N LEU A 276 13.70 -20.72 6.97
CA LEU A 276 12.88 -21.04 5.81
C LEU A 276 11.50 -21.59 6.20
N SER A 277 11.43 -22.44 7.24
CA SER A 277 10.13 -22.90 7.79
C SER A 277 9.33 -21.73 8.35
N ASP A 278 9.93 -20.87 9.19
CA ASP A 278 9.31 -19.63 9.68
C ASP A 278 8.79 -18.70 8.57
N PHE A 279 9.46 -18.69 7.41
CA PHE A 279 9.04 -17.90 6.25
C PHE A 279 7.85 -18.54 5.54
N ILE A 280 7.92 -19.85 5.30
CA ILE A 280 6.87 -20.64 4.63
C ILE A 280 5.61 -20.69 5.48
N ASP A 281 5.73 -20.99 6.78
CA ASP A 281 4.59 -21.11 7.69
C ASP A 281 3.84 -19.78 7.81
N LYS A 282 4.56 -18.67 7.80
CA LYS A 282 3.96 -17.34 7.80
C LYS A 282 3.22 -17.00 6.50
N ILE A 283 3.69 -17.50 5.35
CA ILE A 283 3.03 -17.30 4.05
C ILE A 283 1.80 -18.20 3.91
N LEU A 284 1.90 -19.44 4.39
CA LEU A 284 0.83 -20.43 4.32
C LEU A 284 -0.18 -20.32 5.48
N PHE A 285 0.06 -19.43 6.44
CA PHE A 285 -0.72 -19.29 7.68
C PHE A 285 -0.76 -20.57 8.52
N ASN A 286 0.36 -21.28 8.58
CA ASN A 286 0.51 -22.51 9.36
C ASN A 286 0.97 -22.26 10.81
N GLU A 287 1.31 -21.02 11.20
CA GLU A 287 1.68 -20.74 12.59
C GLU A 287 0.46 -21.00 13.49
N THR A 288 0.58 -21.98 14.39
CA THR A 288 -0.51 -22.38 15.28
C THR A 288 -0.47 -21.52 16.54
N GLY A 289 -1.59 -20.85 16.85
CA GLY A 289 -1.77 -20.06 18.08
C GLY A 289 -2.05 -18.57 17.82
N SER A 290 -2.93 -17.99 18.64
CA SER A 290 -3.36 -16.58 18.56
C SER A 290 -2.26 -15.58 18.89
N TYR A 291 -1.15 -16.02 19.48
CA TYR A 291 0.02 -15.19 19.79
C TYR A 291 0.98 -15.02 18.60
N THR A 292 0.74 -15.72 17.49
CA THR A 292 1.54 -15.62 16.27
C THR A 292 0.90 -14.65 15.29
N SER A 293 1.71 -13.97 14.48
CA SER A 293 1.20 -12.94 13.56
C SER A 293 0.22 -13.52 12.51
N SER A 294 0.42 -14.75 12.04
CA SER A 294 -0.51 -15.37 11.08
C SER A 294 -1.73 -16.02 11.76
N GLY A 295 -1.57 -16.67 12.91
CA GLY A 295 -2.69 -17.21 13.68
C GLY A 295 -3.66 -16.13 14.16
N GLN A 296 -3.14 -14.97 14.58
CA GLN A 296 -3.95 -13.81 14.94
C GLN A 296 -4.76 -13.28 13.77
N ARG A 297 -4.18 -13.18 12.56
CA ARG A 297 -4.94 -12.82 11.35
C ARG A 297 -6.11 -13.77 11.10
N LEU A 298 -5.89 -15.09 11.17
CA LEU A 298 -6.95 -16.07 10.94
C LEU A 298 -8.08 -15.95 11.99
N TYR A 299 -7.71 -15.75 13.26
CA TYR A 299 -8.67 -15.48 14.32
C TYR A 299 -9.50 -14.22 14.02
N GLN A 300 -8.84 -13.13 13.65
CA GLN A 300 -9.51 -11.88 13.33
C GLN A 300 -10.40 -11.96 12.08
N TRP A 301 -10.02 -12.75 11.08
CA TRP A 301 -10.84 -13.00 9.89
C TRP A 301 -12.08 -13.81 10.20
N LYS A 302 -11.96 -14.86 11.03
CA LYS A 302 -13.10 -15.64 11.50
C LYS A 302 -14.09 -14.75 12.27
N ARG A 303 -13.58 -13.88 13.14
CA ARG A 303 -14.38 -12.92 13.87
C ARG A 303 -15.10 -11.95 12.94
N ALA A 304 -14.38 -11.39 11.96
CA ALA A 304 -14.98 -10.49 10.97
C ALA A 304 -16.14 -11.15 10.22
N LEU A 305 -15.96 -12.38 9.73
CA LEU A 305 -17.01 -13.13 9.07
C LEU A 305 -18.21 -13.39 10.00
N THR A 306 -17.96 -13.68 11.26
CA THR A 306 -19.01 -13.86 12.27
C THR A 306 -19.79 -12.57 12.45
N ASN A 307 -19.12 -11.43 12.62
CA ASN A 307 -19.75 -10.13 12.78
C ASN A 307 -20.54 -9.72 11.54
N PHE A 308 -19.99 -9.95 10.35
CA PHE A 308 -20.70 -9.74 9.09
C PHE A 308 -22.02 -10.51 9.02
N ILE A 309 -22.05 -11.78 9.45
CA ILE A 309 -23.28 -12.60 9.44
C ILE A 309 -24.37 -11.98 10.32
N HIS A 310 -24.01 -11.35 11.44
CA HIS A 310 -24.98 -10.73 12.35
C HIS A 310 -25.52 -9.39 11.80
N HIS A 311 -24.70 -8.60 11.11
CA HIS A 311 -25.10 -7.30 10.55
C HIS A 311 -24.70 -7.15 9.07
N PRO A 312 -25.32 -7.91 8.15
CA PRO A 312 -24.79 -8.05 6.78
C PRO A 312 -24.97 -6.82 5.90
N ILE A 313 -26.01 -6.00 6.12
CA ILE A 313 -26.38 -4.93 5.17
C ILE A 313 -25.55 -3.65 5.41
N PHE A 314 -25.59 -3.13 6.64
CA PHE A 314 -24.94 -1.86 7.02
C PHE A 314 -23.77 -2.05 8.01
N GLY A 315 -23.43 -3.30 8.36
CA GLY A 315 -22.40 -3.59 9.34
C GLY A 315 -22.74 -3.07 10.73
N TYR A 316 -21.77 -3.18 11.63
CA TYR A 316 -21.89 -2.68 13.01
C TYR A 316 -21.61 -1.18 13.15
N GLY A 317 -20.99 -0.55 12.15
CA GLY A 317 -20.46 0.80 12.22
C GLY A 317 -18.93 0.81 12.08
N PRO A 318 -18.34 1.88 11.51
CA PRO A 318 -16.89 2.02 11.36
C PRO A 318 -16.15 1.79 12.69
N GLY A 319 -15.06 1.02 12.71
CA GLY A 319 -14.22 0.86 13.90
C GLY A 319 -14.76 -0.11 14.96
N TYR A 320 -15.84 -0.85 14.66
CA TYR A 320 -16.40 -1.84 15.59
C TYR A 320 -15.41 -2.98 15.86
N GLY A 321 -14.71 -3.48 14.83
CA GLY A 321 -13.69 -4.50 15.02
C GLY A 321 -12.59 -4.11 16.00
N VAL A 322 -12.21 -2.83 16.03
CA VAL A 322 -11.22 -2.28 16.97
C VAL A 322 -11.81 -2.07 18.37
N HIS A 323 -13.12 -1.85 18.48
CA HIS A 323 -13.81 -1.80 19.78
C HIS A 323 -13.75 -3.17 20.47
N GLU A 324 -14.05 -4.24 19.74
CA GLU A 324 -14.04 -5.60 20.29
C GLU A 324 -12.64 -6.17 20.55
N ASP A 325 -11.62 -5.76 19.76
CA ASP A 325 -10.23 -6.17 19.94
C ASP A 325 -9.31 -5.07 19.43
N HIS A 326 -8.29 -4.70 20.19
CA HIS A 326 -7.40 -3.58 19.86
C HIS A 326 -6.73 -3.66 18.48
N GLU A 327 -6.58 -4.86 17.91
CA GLU A 327 -5.98 -5.03 16.58
C GLU A 327 -6.96 -4.88 15.40
N GLY A 328 -8.27 -4.93 15.67
CA GLY A 328 -9.28 -4.96 14.62
C GLY A 328 -9.25 -6.26 13.80
N TYR A 329 -9.71 -6.20 12.54
CA TYR A 329 -9.86 -7.40 11.71
C TYR A 329 -8.62 -7.79 10.89
N LEU A 330 -7.54 -7.00 10.98
CA LEU A 330 -6.27 -7.22 10.24
C LEU A 330 -6.46 -7.47 8.73
N SER A 331 -7.45 -6.82 8.13
CA SER A 331 -7.78 -6.88 6.70
C SER A 331 -8.73 -5.74 6.38
N VAL A 332 -8.40 -4.90 5.40
CA VAL A 332 -9.28 -3.81 4.96
C VAL A 332 -10.57 -4.37 4.37
N TYR A 333 -10.51 -5.48 3.62
CA TYR A 333 -11.72 -6.07 3.05
C TYR A 333 -12.68 -6.57 4.12
N PHE A 334 -12.16 -7.29 5.13
CA PHE A 334 -13.00 -7.74 6.24
C PHE A 334 -13.44 -6.61 7.16
N THR A 335 -12.62 -5.55 7.30
CA THR A 335 -13.04 -4.33 7.98
C THR A 335 -14.22 -3.68 7.27
N VAL A 336 -14.12 -3.45 5.96
CA VAL A 336 -15.23 -2.88 5.19
C VAL A 336 -16.46 -3.78 5.24
N LEU A 337 -16.30 -5.10 5.05
CA LEU A 337 -17.42 -6.04 5.04
C LEU A 337 -18.16 -6.09 6.38
N SER A 338 -17.43 -6.13 7.50
CA SER A 338 -18.03 -6.33 8.83
C SER A 338 -18.46 -5.02 9.48
N ASP A 339 -17.67 -3.95 9.34
CA ASP A 339 -18.02 -2.65 9.91
C ASP A 339 -19.07 -1.93 9.05
N LEU A 340 -19.03 -2.03 7.72
CA LEU A 340 -19.84 -1.21 6.81
C LEU A 340 -20.90 -2.02 6.03
N GLY A 341 -20.81 -3.34 6.04
CA GLY A 341 -21.76 -4.24 5.38
C GLY A 341 -21.51 -4.46 3.88
N ILE A 342 -22.27 -5.40 3.31
CA ILE A 342 -22.09 -5.88 1.93
C ILE A 342 -22.34 -4.78 0.89
N VAL A 343 -23.26 -3.86 1.15
CA VAL A 343 -23.62 -2.81 0.19
C VAL A 343 -22.42 -1.88 0.01
N ALA A 344 -21.83 -1.40 1.11
CA ALA A 344 -20.62 -0.59 1.07
C ALA A 344 -19.45 -1.37 0.44
N PHE A 345 -19.30 -2.65 0.80
CA PHE A 345 -18.28 -3.53 0.22
C PHE A 345 -18.36 -3.64 -1.30
N ILE A 346 -19.56 -3.82 -1.88
CA ILE A 346 -19.75 -3.87 -3.34
C ILE A 346 -19.31 -2.57 -4.01
N PHE A 347 -19.63 -1.42 -3.44
CA PHE A 347 -19.19 -0.12 -3.98
C PHE A 347 -17.66 0.05 -3.87
N PHE A 348 -17.06 -0.39 -2.77
CA PHE A 348 -15.60 -0.36 -2.61
C PHE A 348 -14.88 -1.26 -3.62
N ILE A 349 -15.35 -2.50 -3.80
CA ILE A 349 -14.81 -3.43 -4.80
C ILE A 349 -15.08 -2.94 -6.23
N GLY A 350 -16.27 -2.39 -6.50
CA GLY A 350 -16.60 -1.80 -7.80
C GLY A 350 -15.68 -0.65 -8.20
N PHE A 351 -15.29 0.20 -7.24
CA PHE A 351 -14.27 1.21 -7.46
C PHE A 351 -12.91 0.60 -7.81
N GLN A 352 -12.44 -0.37 -7.02
CA GLN A 352 -11.17 -1.06 -7.27
C GLN A 352 -11.15 -1.79 -8.63
N GLU A 353 -12.23 -2.46 -8.99
CA GLU A 353 -12.40 -3.14 -10.27
C GLU A 353 -12.35 -2.14 -11.43
N ALA A 354 -13.00 -0.98 -11.30
CA ALA A 354 -12.96 0.06 -12.32
C ALA A 354 -11.52 0.58 -12.55
N ILE A 355 -10.76 0.79 -11.46
CA ILE A 355 -9.34 1.18 -11.52
C ILE A 355 -8.48 0.07 -12.16
N PHE A 356 -8.72 -1.19 -11.79
CA PHE A 356 -8.03 -2.34 -12.36
C PHE A 356 -8.28 -2.47 -13.87
N LYS A 357 -9.55 -2.38 -14.31
CA LYS A 357 -9.95 -2.39 -15.72
C LYS A 357 -9.27 -1.27 -16.52
N LYS A 358 -9.17 -0.06 -15.98
CA LYS A 358 -8.44 1.05 -16.63
C LYS A 358 -6.96 0.72 -16.84
N THR A 359 -6.34 0.09 -15.86
CA THR A 359 -4.93 -0.33 -15.97
C THR A 359 -4.73 -1.39 -17.06
N LEU A 360 -5.64 -2.36 -17.19
CA LEU A 360 -5.57 -3.36 -18.26
C LEU A 360 -5.64 -2.75 -19.67
N GLN A 361 -6.28 -1.59 -19.80
CA GLN A 361 -6.41 -0.81 -21.04
C GLN A 361 -5.21 0.13 -21.31
N MET A 362 -4.27 0.27 -20.38
CA MET A 362 -3.08 1.10 -20.58
C MET A 362 -2.12 0.51 -21.62
N ASN A 363 -1.24 1.36 -22.16
CA ASN A 363 -0.20 0.98 -23.10
C ASN A 363 0.68 -0.11 -22.49
N ARG A 364 0.97 -1.14 -23.29
CA ARG A 364 1.77 -2.31 -22.92
C ARG A 364 3.16 -1.96 -22.36
N LEU A 365 3.73 -0.82 -22.72
CA LEU A 365 5.03 -0.38 -22.21
C LEU A 365 4.98 -0.03 -20.71
N ILE A 366 3.87 0.54 -20.24
CA ILE A 366 3.72 1.02 -18.86
C ILE A 366 2.82 0.12 -18.00
N ARG A 367 1.87 -0.57 -18.63
CA ARG A 367 0.85 -1.40 -17.97
C ARG A 367 1.42 -2.39 -16.95
N PRO A 368 2.49 -3.16 -17.22
CA PRO A 368 3.03 -4.11 -16.26
C PRO A 368 3.44 -3.46 -14.93
N PHE A 369 4.01 -2.26 -14.97
CA PHE A 369 4.49 -1.57 -13.78
C PHE A 369 3.33 -1.05 -12.91
N ILE A 370 2.27 -0.57 -13.54
CA ILE A 370 1.06 -0.12 -12.84
C ILE A 370 0.26 -1.31 -12.30
N LEU A 371 0.17 -2.41 -13.07
CA LEU A 371 -0.43 -3.66 -12.58
C LEU A 371 0.33 -4.21 -11.38
N PHE A 372 1.66 -4.07 -11.35
CA PHE A 372 2.45 -4.50 -10.20
C PHE A 372 2.01 -3.76 -8.93
N SER A 373 1.95 -2.43 -8.97
CA SER A 373 1.50 -1.62 -7.83
C SER A 373 0.06 -1.95 -7.40
N ILE A 374 -0.87 -2.16 -8.34
CA ILE A 374 -2.28 -2.47 -8.00
C ILE A 374 -2.43 -3.87 -7.41
N ILE A 375 -1.89 -4.90 -8.06
CA ILE A 375 -2.05 -6.28 -7.59
C ILE A 375 -1.41 -6.44 -6.21
N THR A 376 -0.18 -5.94 -6.04
CA THR A 376 0.49 -6.02 -4.73
C THR A 376 -0.29 -5.30 -3.65
N SER A 377 -0.80 -4.09 -3.91
CA SER A 377 -1.57 -3.33 -2.92
C SER A 377 -2.91 -3.98 -2.58
N PHE A 378 -3.68 -4.39 -3.59
CA PHE A 378 -4.97 -5.05 -3.34
C PHE A 378 -4.83 -6.35 -2.57
N LEU A 379 -3.75 -7.11 -2.78
CA LEU A 379 -3.48 -8.30 -1.97
C LEU A 379 -3.00 -7.97 -0.55
N HIS A 380 -2.21 -6.90 -0.37
CA HIS A 380 -1.83 -6.43 0.97
C HIS A 380 -3.07 -6.01 1.79
N LEU A 381 -4.11 -5.46 1.15
CA LEU A 381 -5.38 -5.13 1.82
C LEU A 381 -6.12 -6.36 2.38
N CYS A 382 -5.79 -7.58 1.93
CA CYS A 382 -6.30 -8.81 2.54
C CYS A 382 -5.67 -9.10 3.91
N ILE A 383 -4.45 -8.63 4.18
CA ILE A 383 -3.63 -9.04 5.32
C ILE A 383 -3.21 -7.87 6.24
N LEU A 384 -3.62 -6.65 5.89
CA LEU A 384 -3.42 -5.41 6.63
C LEU A 384 -4.76 -4.65 6.70
N SER A 385 -5.00 -3.94 7.79
CA SER A 385 -6.17 -3.06 8.03
C SER A 385 -5.91 -1.59 7.67
N ASP A 386 -4.78 -1.29 7.02
CA ASP A 386 -4.25 0.05 6.76
C ASP A 386 -4.85 0.74 5.52
N PHE A 387 -6.15 1.06 5.55
CA PHE A 387 -6.81 1.80 4.46
C PHE A 387 -6.54 3.32 4.51
N TYR A 388 -6.10 3.85 5.64
CA TYR A 388 -6.11 5.28 5.93
C TYR A 388 -4.79 6.00 5.61
N HIS A 389 -3.84 5.33 4.94
CA HIS A 389 -2.56 5.92 4.57
C HIS A 389 -2.54 6.47 3.14
N ALA A 390 -1.89 7.62 2.97
CA ALA A 390 -1.83 8.35 1.70
C ALA A 390 -1.28 7.57 0.48
N PRO A 391 -0.25 6.69 0.59
CA PRO A 391 0.34 6.04 -0.59
C PRO A 391 -0.65 5.27 -1.46
N LEU A 392 -1.63 4.57 -0.86
CA LEU A 392 -2.67 3.86 -1.59
C LEU A 392 -3.54 4.83 -2.41
N TRP A 393 -4.01 5.90 -1.78
CA TRP A 393 -4.88 6.89 -2.45
C TRP A 393 -4.15 7.66 -3.54
N ILE A 394 -2.86 7.96 -3.33
CA ILE A 394 -2.00 8.55 -4.35
C ILE A 394 -1.86 7.61 -5.55
N LEU A 395 -1.68 6.30 -5.33
CA LEU A 395 -1.68 5.31 -6.42
C LEU A 395 -2.98 5.37 -7.23
N LEU A 396 -4.14 5.33 -6.57
CA LEU A 396 -5.45 5.30 -7.25
C LEU A 396 -5.66 6.57 -8.10
N LEU A 397 -5.30 7.73 -7.55
CA LEU A 397 -5.29 9.02 -8.27
C LEU A 397 -4.32 8.98 -9.46
N PHE A 398 -3.12 8.44 -9.25
CA PHE A 398 -2.07 8.38 -10.26
C PHE A 398 -2.51 7.51 -11.46
N ILE A 399 -3.14 6.37 -11.22
CA ILE A 399 -3.67 5.49 -12.27
C ILE A 399 -4.72 6.22 -13.12
N GLN A 400 -5.66 6.92 -12.47
CA GLN A 400 -6.67 7.70 -13.19
C GLN A 400 -6.02 8.77 -14.07
N LEU A 401 -5.00 9.46 -13.56
CA LEU A 401 -4.27 10.50 -14.30
C LEU A 401 -3.51 9.93 -15.50
N VAL A 402 -2.73 8.85 -15.31
CA VAL A 402 -2.00 8.18 -16.39
C VAL A 402 -2.95 7.73 -17.50
N TYR A 403 -4.10 7.16 -17.13
CA TYR A 403 -5.10 6.71 -18.10
C TYR A 403 -5.66 7.88 -18.95
N LEU A 404 -5.95 9.01 -18.31
CA LEU A 404 -6.42 10.22 -19.00
C LEU A 404 -5.34 10.79 -19.93
N GLU A 405 -4.12 10.97 -19.43
CA GLU A 405 -3.01 11.52 -20.22
C GLU A 405 -2.66 10.62 -21.42
N GLN A 406 -2.76 9.30 -21.27
CA GLN A 406 -2.61 8.36 -22.38
C GLN A 406 -3.70 8.54 -23.43
N LYS A 407 -4.97 8.69 -23.02
CA LYS A 407 -6.09 8.93 -23.95
C LYS A 407 -5.96 10.26 -24.68
N GLU A 408 -5.43 11.28 -24.01
CA GLU A 408 -5.17 12.60 -24.56
C GLU A 408 -3.85 12.69 -25.35
N LYS A 409 -3.11 11.57 -25.51
CA LYS A 409 -1.78 11.51 -26.17
C LYS A 409 -0.74 12.46 -25.57
N LYS A 410 -0.84 12.79 -24.27
CA LYS A 410 0.08 13.68 -23.55
C LYS A 410 1.25 12.97 -22.89
N LEU A 411 1.26 11.65 -22.91
CA LEU A 411 2.25 10.82 -22.21
C LEU A 411 3.50 10.51 -23.06
N TRP A 412 3.49 10.87 -24.35
CA TRP A 412 4.51 10.49 -25.35
C TRP A 412 5.15 11.70 -26.00
#